data_AF-A0A1M5S2U1-F1
#
_entry.id   AF-A0A1M5S2U1-F1
#
_cell.length_a   1.000
_cell.length_b   1.000
_cell.length_c   1.000
_cell.angle_alpha   90.00
_cell.angle_beta   90.00
_cell.angle_gamma   90.00
#
_symmetry.space_group_name_H-M   'P 1'
#
loop_
_entity.id
_entity.type
_entity.pdbx_description
1 polymer ?
#
loop_
_entity_poly.entity_id
_entity_poly.type
_entity_poly.pdbx_seq_one_letter_code
_entity_poly.pdbx_strand_id
1 'polypeptide(L)' 'MDQYHLIRHLYLVEGMSQRAIAKQLGISRNTVRRYCKGEQVPWERKPVKRAPSVITPGEALSLLPTWSSRVGQKSFRILC' A
#
# COMPACT_ATOMS: atom_id res chain seq x y z
N MET A 1 23.56 6.36 -13.71
CA MET A 1 24.40 5.67 -12.71
C MET A 1 23.48 5.05 -11.68
N ASP A 2 23.52 3.73 -11.51
CA ASP A 2 22.60 3.04 -10.61
C ASP A 2 23.09 3.13 -9.15
N GLN A 3 22.47 4.00 -8.37
CA GLN A 3 22.79 4.23 -6.95
C GLN A 3 22.76 2.94 -6.13
N TYR A 4 21.87 2.03 -6.50
CA TYR A 4 21.71 0.73 -5.84
C TYR A 4 22.96 -0.15 -5.95
N HIS A 5 23.55 -0.25 -7.14
CA HIS A 5 24.71 -1.10 -7.39
C HIS A 5 25.95 -0.57 -6.67
N LEU A 6 26.14 0.75 -6.68
CA LEU A 6 27.22 1.42 -5.94
C LEU A 6 27.13 1.17 -4.43
N ILE A 7 25.95 1.37 -3.83
CA ILE A 7 25.77 1.14 -2.39
C ILE A 7 26.05 -0.31 -2.01
N ARG A 8 25.64 -1.29 -2.84
CA ARG A 8 25.94 -2.71 -2.60
C ARG A 8 27.42 -3.02 -2.73
N HIS A 9 28.10 -2.49 -3.74
CA HIS A 9 29.53 -2.68 -3.94
C HIS A 9 30.33 -2.17 -2.73
N LEU A 10 30.09 -0.90 -2.34
CA LEU A 10 30.77 -0.27 -1.21
C LEU A 10 30.53 -1.02 0.12
N TYR A 11 29.35 -1.62 0.28
CA TYR A 11 29.02 -2.36 1.49
C TYR A 11 29.59 -3.78 1.52
N LEU A 12 29.49 -4.52 0.41
CA LEU A 12 29.87 -5.93 0.35
C LEU A 12 31.34 -6.16 -0.01
N VAL A 13 31.88 -5.35 -0.93
CA VAL A 13 33.26 -5.48 -1.42
C VAL A 13 34.21 -4.69 -0.53
N GLU A 14 33.88 -3.43 -0.23
CA GLU A 14 34.75 -2.54 0.54
C GLU A 14 34.49 -2.61 2.05
N GLY A 15 33.40 -3.27 2.49
CA GLY A 15 33.10 -3.46 3.92
C GLY A 15 32.79 -2.16 4.67
N MET A 16 32.46 -1.09 3.96
CA MET A 16 32.25 0.22 4.59
C MET A 16 30.99 0.28 5.45
N SER A 17 31.07 1.04 6.54
CA SER A 17 29.88 1.33 7.35
C SER A 17 28.84 2.14 6.55
N GLN A 18 27.55 1.89 6.82
CA GLN A 18 26.45 2.62 6.17
C GLN A 18 26.55 4.15 6.33
N ARG A 19 27.20 4.62 7.40
CA ARG A 19 27.39 6.05 7.69
C ARG A 19 28.51 6.66 6.82
N ALA A 20 29.56 5.89 6.53
CA ALA A 20 30.61 6.29 5.60
C ALA A 20 30.07 6.37 4.17
N ILE A 21 29.33 5.33 3.73
CA ILE A 21 28.68 5.29 2.42
C ILE A 21 27.73 6.49 2.22
N ALA A 22 26.93 6.82 3.24
CA ALA A 22 26.03 7.98 3.20
C ALA A 22 26.78 9.32 3.01
N LYS A 23 27.92 9.51 3.69
CA LYS A 23 28.74 10.72 3.57
C LYS A 23 29.43 10.80 2.21
N GLN A 24 29.96 9.69 1.72
CA GLN A 24 30.69 9.62 0.45
C GLN A 24 29.78 9.86 -0.75
N LEU A 25 28.57 9.32 -0.73
CA LEU A 25 27.61 9.46 -1.83
C LEU A 25 26.65 10.66 -1.67
N GLY A 26 26.62 11.32 -0.51
CA GLY A 26 25.65 12.38 -0.23
C GLY A 26 24.20 11.90 -0.13
N ILE A 27 23.99 10.61 0.18
CA ILE A 27 22.67 9.98 0.20
C ILE A 27 22.21 9.83 1.66
N SER A 28 20.91 9.98 1.89
CA SER A 28 20.34 9.73 3.21
C SER A 28 20.69 8.32 3.73
N ARG A 29 21.04 8.23 5.02
CA ARG A 29 21.29 6.93 5.69
C ARG A 29 20.11 5.96 5.53
N ASN A 30 18.88 6.47 5.44
CA ASN A 30 17.69 5.64 5.28
C ASN A 30 17.66 4.91 3.93
N THR A 31 18.13 5.55 2.86
CA THR A 31 18.22 4.93 1.54
C THR A 31 19.31 3.86 1.52
N VAL A 32 20.49 4.15 2.08
CA VAL A 32 21.58 3.18 2.23
C VAL A 32 21.11 1.96 3.00
N ARG A 33 20.42 2.15 4.15
CA ARG A 33 19.88 1.05 4.95
C ARG A 33 18.89 0.18 4.18
N ARG A 34 17.95 0.80 3.44
CA ARG A 34 16.96 0.08 2.62
C ARG A 34 17.64 -0.79 1.57
N TYR A 35 18.67 -0.27 0.92
CA TYR A 35 19.35 -0.99 -0.15
C TYR A 35 20.32 -2.05 0.37
N CYS A 36 21.00 -1.84 1.50
CA CYS A 36 21.84 -2.88 2.12
C CYS A 36 21.04 -4.11 2.56
N LYS A 37 19.82 -3.93 3.09
CA LYS A 37 18.96 -5.04 3.53
C LYS A 37 18.22 -5.75 2.39
N GLY A 38 18.21 -5.19 1.18
CA GLY A 38 17.44 -5.72 0.05
C GLY A 38 15.92 -5.57 0.16
N GLU A 39 15.44 -4.75 1.10
CA GLU A 39 14.01 -4.64 1.44
C GLU A 39 13.18 -3.87 0.41
N GLN A 40 13.85 -3.07 -0.43
CA GLN A 40 13.23 -2.26 -1.48
C GLN A 40 14.23 -2.13 -2.63
N VAL A 41 14.04 -2.95 -3.66
CA VAL A 41 14.69 -2.75 -4.95
C VAL A 41 13.91 -1.74 -5.77
N PRO A 42 14.56 -0.79 -6.48
CA PRO A 42 13.85 0.24 -7.24
C PRO A 42 12.78 -0.28 -8.21
N TRP A 43 12.94 -1.51 -8.70
CA TRP A 43 12.02 -2.16 -9.64
C TRP A 43 10.84 -2.89 -8.97
N GLU A 44 10.84 -3.09 -7.66
CA GLU A 44 9.80 -3.85 -6.97
C GLU A 44 8.84 -2.91 -6.22
N ARG A 45 7.67 -2.68 -6.81
CA ARG A 45 6.61 -1.89 -6.18
C ARG A 45 5.80 -2.77 -5.23
N LYS A 46 5.66 -2.33 -3.97
CA LYS A 46 4.77 -2.99 -3.01
C LYS A 46 3.31 -2.89 -3.51
N PRO A 47 2.55 -3.99 -3.56
CA PRO A 47 1.15 -3.93 -3.94
C PRO A 47 0.37 -3.13 -2.91
N VAL A 48 -0.36 -2.11 -3.37
CA VAL A 48 -1.19 -1.26 -2.51
C VAL A 48 -2.46 -2.03 -2.16
N LYS A 49 -2.54 -2.55 -0.93
CA LYS A 49 -3.77 -3.15 -0.39
C LYS A 49 -4.66 -2.05 0.20
N ARG A 50 -5.43 -1.36 -0.64
CA ARG A 50 -6.52 -0.48 -0.16
C ARG A 50 -7.86 -1.17 -0.39
N ALA A 51 -8.67 -1.29 0.66
CA ALA A 51 -10.05 -1.71 0.50
C ALA A 51 -10.80 -0.61 -0.27
N PRO A 52 -11.62 -0.94 -1.29
CA PRO A 52 -12.46 0.05 -1.95
C PRO A 52 -13.43 0.65 -0.94
N SER A 53 -13.46 1.99 -0.85
CA SER A 53 -14.36 2.73 0.04
C SER A 53 -15.82 2.72 -0.43
N VAL A 54 -16.07 2.33 -1.68
CA VAL A 54 -17.41 2.30 -2.26
C VAL A 54 -17.82 0.85 -2.39
N ILE A 55 -18.77 0.44 -1.56
CA ILE A 55 -19.48 -0.84 -1.69
C ILE A 55 -20.39 -0.67 -2.92
N THR A 56 -20.07 -1.33 -4.02
CA THR A 56 -21.02 -1.51 -5.12
C THR A 56 -22.21 -2.32 -4.62
N PRO A 57 -23.46 -1.81 -4.64
CA PRO A 57 -24.63 -2.50 -4.09
C PRO A 57 -25.09 -3.74 -4.88
N GLY A 58 -24.34 -4.18 -5.91
CA GLY A 58 -24.79 -5.20 -6.86
C GLY A 58 -24.68 -6.66 -6.40
N GLU A 59 -23.91 -6.94 -5.35
CA GLU A 59 -23.67 -8.31 -4.84
C GLU A 59 -24.11 -8.49 -3.37
N ALA A 60 -24.94 -7.60 -2.83
CA ALA A 60 -25.49 -7.74 -1.47
C ALA A 60 -26.79 -8.57 -1.42
N LEU A 61 -27.32 -9.00 -2.57
CA LEU A 61 -28.64 -9.66 -2.64
C LEU A 61 -28.63 -11.13 -2.19
N SER A 62 -27.47 -11.76 -2.05
CA SER A 62 -27.35 -13.16 -1.60
C SER A 62 -27.15 -13.34 -0.10
N LEU A 63 -27.00 -12.25 0.68
CA LEU A 63 -26.68 -12.29 2.11
C LEU A 63 -27.68 -11.54 3.01
N LEU A 64 -28.92 -11.31 2.56
CA LEU A 64 -29.95 -10.82 3.48
C LEU A 64 -30.60 -12.00 4.23
N PRO A 65 -30.61 -11.99 5.58
CA PRO A 65 -31.60 -12.76 6.34
C PRO A 65 -32.99 -12.28 5.92
N THR A 66 -33.93 -13.20 5.76
CA THR A 66 -35.32 -12.94 5.35
C THR A 66 -36.03 -12.03 6.34
N TRP A 67 -35.88 -10.71 6.21
CA TRP A 67 -36.65 -9.74 6.97
C TRP A 67 -37.98 -9.51 6.24
N SER A 68 -38.84 -10.51 6.33
CA SER A 68 -40.26 -10.38 6.03
C SER A 68 -40.95 -9.74 7.25
N SER A 69 -41.75 -8.72 6.97
CA SER A 69 -42.86 -8.25 7.81
C SER A 69 -42.52 -7.37 9.03
N ARG A 70 -42.20 -6.08 8.82
CA ARG A 70 -42.71 -4.99 9.70
C ARG A 70 -42.47 -3.57 9.14
N VAL A 71 -43.07 -3.18 8.02
CA VAL A 71 -43.63 -1.82 7.90
C VAL A 71 -44.73 -1.85 6.87
N GLY A 72 -45.97 -1.84 7.34
CA GLY A 72 -47.12 -1.65 6.48
C GLY A 72 -48.26 -1.12 7.33
N GLN A 73 -48.37 0.22 7.46
CA GLN A 73 -49.66 0.90 7.52
C GLN A 73 -49.55 2.33 6.98
N LYS A 74 -50.07 2.47 5.76
CA LYS A 74 -51.08 3.45 5.34
C LYS A 74 -50.66 4.90 5.03
N SER A 75 -50.94 5.21 3.77
CA SER A 75 -51.57 6.43 3.24
C SER A 75 -50.71 7.68 3.13
N PHE A 76 -50.02 7.80 1.98
CA PHE A 76 -49.98 9.05 1.25
C PHE A 76 -51.00 8.96 0.10
N ARG A 77 -52.13 9.68 0.25
CA ARG A 77 -53.05 9.99 -0.86
C ARG A 77 -52.35 11.02 -1.75
N ILE A 78 -52.37 10.78 -3.06
CA ILE A 78 -52.00 11.77 -4.08
C ILE A 78 -53.21 11.98 -4.99
N LEU A 79 -53.44 13.27 -5.32
CA LEU A 79 -54.26 13.85 -6.39
C LEU A 79 -55.79 13.97 -6.21
N CYS A 80 -56.28 15.15 -5.82
CA CYS A 80 -56.55 16.29 -6.71
C CYS A 80 -56.23 17.59 -5.98
#